data_AF-A0AAU0YTJ2-F1
#
_entry.id   AF-A0AAU0YTJ2-F1
#
_cell.length_a   1.000
_cell.length_b   1.000
_cell.length_c   1.000
_cell.angle_alpha   90.00
_cell.angle_beta   90.00
_cell.angle_gamma   90.00
#
_symmetry.space_group_name_H-M   'P 1'
#
loop_
_entity.id
_entity.type
_entity.pdbx_description
1 polymer ?
#
loop_
_entity_poly.entity_id
_entity_poly.type
_entity_poly.pdbx_seq_one_letter_code
_entity_poly.pdbx_strand_id
1 'polypeptide(L)'
;MNVDKIGLWHGIQQNRENASYSVMDIYRDADQSVRVKLGISVNGEAHQPALRVGETFPVGDETWKLAELTGWPSEDDWLVVLHRVTSTPPA
;
A
#
# COMPACT_ATOMS: atom_id res chain seq x y z
N MET A 1 -5.01 -14.28 11.97
CA MET A 1 -4.55 -14.74 10.63
C MET A 1 -3.43 -13.81 10.19
N ASN A 2 -2.34 -14.33 9.60
CA ASN A 2 -1.29 -13.47 9.05
C ASN A 2 -1.76 -12.98 7.68
N VAL A 3 -2.04 -11.69 7.53
CA VAL A 3 -2.50 -11.13 6.25
C VAL A 3 -1.25 -10.73 5.47
N ASP A 4 -0.67 -11.66 4.71
CA ASP A 4 0.55 -11.40 3.93
C ASP A 4 0.28 -10.56 2.66
N LYS A 5 -1.00 -10.36 2.31
CA LYS A 5 -1.46 -9.61 1.14
C LYS A 5 -2.68 -8.76 1.47
N ILE A 6 -2.63 -7.47 1.15
CA ILE A 6 -3.75 -6.54 1.28
C ILE A 6 -4.12 -6.03 -0.11
N GLY A 7 -5.37 -6.23 -0.51
CA GLY A 7 -5.97 -5.57 -1.68
C GLY A 7 -6.71 -4.32 -1.26
N LEU A 8 -6.39 -3.19 -1.89
CA LEU A 8 -7.08 -1.91 -1.76
C LEU A 8 -7.84 -1.66 -3.05
N TRP A 9 -9.14 -1.90 -3.01
CA TRP A 9 -10.03 -1.57 -4.11
C TRP A 9 -10.69 -0.23 -3.80
N HIS A 10 -10.57 0.73 -4.72
CA HIS A 10 -11.13 2.08 -4.59
C HIS A 10 -10.73 2.79 -3.28
N GLY A 11 -9.52 2.49 -2.79
CA GLY A 11 -8.95 3.15 -1.63
C GLY A 11 -9.46 2.66 -0.28
N ILE A 12 -10.25 1.58 -0.23
CA ILE A 12 -10.75 1.00 1.01
C ILE A 12 -10.17 -0.41 1.20
N GLN A 13 -9.47 -0.60 2.32
CA GLN A 13 -9.04 -1.91 2.79
C GLN A 13 -10.23 -2.74 3.28
N GLN A 14 -10.33 -3.99 2.80
CA GLN A 14 -11.39 -4.90 3.22
C GLN A 14 -11.09 -5.70 4.51
N ASN A 15 -9.84 -5.79 4.96
CA ASN A 15 -9.43 -6.54 6.17
C ASN A 15 -8.90 -5.63 7.29
N ARG A 16 -9.67 -5.38 8.36
CA ARG A 16 -9.36 -4.38 9.43
C ARG A 16 -8.77 -4.96 10.73
N GLU A 17 -7.73 -5.78 10.68
CA GLU A 17 -7.28 -6.45 11.91
C GLU A 17 -6.13 -5.74 12.68
N ASN A 18 -5.31 -4.85 12.08
CA ASN A 18 -4.21 -4.19 12.83
C ASN A 18 -3.78 -2.79 12.34
N ALA A 19 -3.82 -2.53 11.04
CA ALA A 19 -3.52 -1.23 10.45
C ALA A 19 -4.56 -0.91 9.37
N SER A 20 -4.90 0.38 9.25
CA SER A 20 -5.79 0.87 8.21
C SER A 20 -4.97 1.45 7.07
N TYR A 21 -5.16 0.92 5.87
CA TYR A 21 -4.54 1.37 4.64
C TYR A 21 -5.64 1.92 3.73
N SER A 22 -5.42 3.10 3.19
CA SER A 22 -6.24 3.70 2.16
C SER A 22 -5.35 4.21 1.04
N VAL A 23 -5.89 4.25 -0.16
CA VAL A 23 -5.25 4.97 -1.27
C VAL A 23 -5.84 6.37 -1.25
N MET A 24 -4.98 7.38 -1.08
CA MET A 24 -5.37 8.78 -1.08
C MET A 24 -5.36 9.37 -2.48
N ASP A 25 -4.39 8.98 -3.29
CA ASP A 25 -4.23 9.51 -4.64
C ASP A 25 -3.36 8.58 -5.51
N ILE A 26 -3.58 8.61 -6.82
CA ILE A 26 -2.73 7.94 -7.81
C ILE A 26 -2.46 8.93 -8.94
N TYR A 27 -1.21 9.34 -9.09
CA TYR A 27 -0.82 10.40 -10.02
C TYR A 27 0.46 10.04 -10.80
N ARG A 28 0.68 10.71 -11.93
CA ARG A 28 1.97 10.69 -12.62
C ARG A 28 2.84 11.82 -12.09
N ASP A 29 4.05 11.46 -11.67
CA ASP A 29 5.07 12.41 -11.23
C ASP A 29 5.72 13.12 -12.43
N ALA A 30 6.58 14.11 -12.17
CA ALA A 30 7.21 14.92 -13.23
C ALA A 30 8.06 14.08 -14.19
N ASP A 31 8.61 12.97 -13.70
CA ASP A 31 9.39 12.00 -14.48
C ASP A 31 8.53 10.95 -15.20
N GLN A 32 7.21 11.16 -15.28
CA GLN A 32 6.22 10.24 -15.84
C GLN A 32 6.03 8.92 -15.07
N SER A 33 6.70 8.76 -13.92
CA SER A 33 6.48 7.60 -13.06
C SER A 33 5.12 7.68 -12.37
N VAL A 34 4.39 6.56 -12.30
CA VAL A 34 3.15 6.48 -11.54
C VAL A 34 3.48 6.36 -10.04
N ARG A 35 2.87 7.21 -9.23
CA ARG A 35 2.98 7.25 -7.77
C ARG A 35 1.61 6.96 -7.16
N VAL A 36 1.60 6.11 -6.15
CA VAL A 36 0.43 5.82 -5.31
C VAL A 36 0.68 6.44 -3.94
N LYS A 37 -0.13 7.43 -3.58
CA LYS A 37 -0.13 8.02 -2.24
C LYS A 37 -1.02 7.17 -1.35
N LEU A 38 -0.43 6.51 -0.36
CA LEU A 38 -1.15 5.74 0.64
C LEU A 38 -1.45 6.61 1.86
N GLY A 39 -2.57 6.37 2.53
CA GLY A 39 -2.84 6.80 3.89
C GLY A 39 -2.77 5.58 4.78
N ILE A 40 -1.89 5.59 5.77
CA ILE A 40 -1.66 4.47 6.67
C ILE A 40 -1.90 4.98 8.09
N SER A 41 -2.75 4.29 8.85
CA SER A 41 -2.94 4.56 10.27
C SER A 41 -2.55 3.34 11.09
N VAL A 42 -1.53 3.52 11.94
CA VAL A 42 -0.99 2.49 12.84
C VAL A 42 -0.80 3.12 14.23
N ASN A 43 -1.30 2.48 15.28
CA ASN A 43 -1.18 2.95 16.68
C ASN A 43 -1.60 4.42 16.93
N GLY A 44 -2.51 4.96 16.11
CA GLY A 44 -2.97 6.35 16.20
C GLY A 44 -2.10 7.37 15.45
N GLU A 45 -1.00 6.94 14.84
CA GLU A 45 -0.17 7.77 13.95
C GLU A 45 -0.58 7.58 12.49
N ALA A 46 -0.62 8.69 11.75
CA ALA A 46 -0.96 8.70 10.33
C ALA A 46 0.29 8.95 9.47
N HIS A 47 0.54 8.06 8.52
CA HIS A 47 1.64 8.14 7.55
C HIS A 47 1.09 8.24 6.13
N GLN A 48 1.77 9.01 5.28
CA GLN A 48 1.33 9.22 3.90
C GLN A 48 2.44 9.03 2.84
N PRO A 49 3.00 7.82 2.68
CA PRO A 49 4.05 7.60 1.70
C PRO A 49 3.51 7.64 0.26
N ALA A 50 4.32 8.18 -0.66
CA ALA A 50 4.07 8.15 -2.10
C ALA A 50 5.01 7.14 -2.78
N LEU A 51 4.47 6.01 -3.22
CA LEU A 51 5.24 4.83 -3.63
C LEU A 51 5.05 4.51 -5.11
N ARG A 52 6.09 3.95 -5.71
CA ARG A 52 6.07 3.27 -7.01
C ARG A 52 5.84 1.78 -6.81
N VAL A 53 5.34 1.12 -7.85
CA VAL A 53 5.30 -0.34 -7.89
C VAL A 53 6.70 -0.88 -7.73
N GLY A 54 6.88 -1.77 -6.75
CA GLY A 54 8.17 -2.31 -6.35
C GLY A 54 8.75 -1.71 -5.07
N GLU A 55 8.35 -0.50 -4.67
CA GLU A 55 8.90 0.17 -3.49
C GLU A 55 8.35 -0.42 -2.18
N THR A 56 9.20 -0.41 -1.15
CA THR A 56 8.88 -0.88 0.20
C THR A 56 8.78 0.27 1.19
N PHE A 57 7.98 0.10 2.23
CA PHE A 57 7.77 1.07 3.30
C PHE A 57 7.53 0.37 4.64
N PRO A 58 8.00 0.96 5.75
CA PRO A 58 7.76 0.41 7.08
C PRO A 58 6.34 0.77 7.58
N VAL A 59 5.73 -0.13 8.34
CA VAL A 59 4.47 0.08 9.09
C VAL A 59 4.60 -0.63 10.44
N GLY A 60 4.81 0.13 11.50
CA GLY A 60 5.17 -0.45 12.81
C GLY A 60 6.45 -1.30 12.69
N ASP A 61 6.38 -2.55 13.15
CA ASP A 61 7.47 -3.54 13.05
C ASP A 61 7.48 -4.32 11.73
N GLU A 62 6.58 -3.99 10.80
CA GLU A 62 6.42 -4.69 9.54
C GLU A 62 6.99 -3.88 8.37
N THR A 63 7.48 -4.57 7.34
CA THR A 63 7.80 -3.94 6.06
C THR A 63 6.80 -4.40 5.02
N TRP A 64 6.26 -3.46 4.27
CA TRP A 64 5.27 -3.68 3.22
C TRP A 64 5.81 -3.20 1.88
N LYS A 65 5.30 -3.77 0.79
CA LYS A 65 5.66 -3.45 -0.59
C LYS A 65 4.43 -3.09 -1.40
N LEU A 66 4.49 -2.02 -2.20
CA LEU A 66 3.51 -1.78 -3.26
C LEU A 66 3.78 -2.80 -4.38
N ALA A 67 3.07 -3.92 -4.36
CA ALA A 67 3.35 -5.05 -5.23
C ALA A 67 2.76 -4.84 -6.63
N GLU A 68 1.53 -4.35 -6.70
CA GLU A 68 0.79 -4.23 -7.97
C GLU A 68 -0.10 -2.99 -7.96
N LEU A 69 -0.24 -2.37 -9.14
CA LEU A 69 -1.25 -1.37 -9.46
C LEU A 69 -1.84 -1.75 -10.82
N THR A 70 -3.14 -2.04 -10.87
CA THR A 70 -3.86 -2.41 -12.10
C THR A 70 -5.11 -1.55 -12.27
N GLY A 71 -5.61 -1.40 -13.50
CA GLY A 71 -6.86 -0.70 -13.80
C GLY A 71 -6.77 0.84 -13.86
N TRP A 72 -5.75 1.46 -13.28
CA TRP A 72 -5.48 2.90 -13.45
C TRP A 72 -4.99 3.19 -14.89
N PRO A 73 -5.37 4.31 -15.55
CA PRO A 73 -6.06 5.50 -15.03
C PRO A 73 -7.60 5.47 -15.07
N SER A 74 -8.21 4.30 -15.25
CA SER A 74 -9.68 4.20 -15.14
C SER A 74 -10.11 4.57 -13.71
N GLU A 75 -11.16 5.37 -13.54
CA GLU A 75 -11.61 5.83 -12.21
C GLU A 75 -12.32 4.73 -11.40
N ASP A 76 -12.97 3.79 -12.09
CA ASP A 76 -13.94 2.85 -11.50
C ASP A 76 -13.44 1.41 -11.31
N ASP A 77 -12.19 1.08 -11.65
CA ASP A 77 -11.75 -0.33 -11.67
C ASP A 77 -10.28 -0.55 -11.30
N TRP A 78 -9.70 0.36 -10.52
CA TRP A 78 -8.30 0.21 -10.11
C TRP A 78 -8.15 -0.57 -8.79
N LEU A 79 -7.08 -1.36 -8.74
CA LEU A 79 -6.70 -2.18 -7.61
C LEU A 79 -5.24 -1.91 -7.25
N VAL A 80 -4.98 -1.65 -5.97
CA VAL A 80 -3.65 -1.58 -5.39
C VAL A 80 -3.42 -2.79 -4.51
N VAL A 81 -2.28 -3.45 -4.67
CA VAL A 81 -1.92 -4.62 -3.88
C VAL A 81 -0.68 -4.32 -3.05
N LEU A 82 -0.78 -4.56 -1.75
CA LEU A 82 0.33 -4.50 -0.80
C LEU A 82 0.71 -5.91 -0.36
N HIS A 83 2.00 -6.21 -0.38
CA HIS A 83 2.53 -7.48 0.14
C HIS A 83 3.40 -7.20 1.35
N ARG A 84 3.26 -8.03 2.39
CA ARG A 84 4.18 -8.01 3.52
C ARG A 84 5.51 -8.59 3.06
N VAL A 85 6.59 -7.87 3.30
CA VAL A 85 7.95 -8.37 3.15
C VAL A 85 8.33 -8.94 4.51
N THR A 86 8.27 -10.27 4.64
CA THR A 86 8.78 -10.92 5.83
C THR A 86 10.30 -10.73 5.85
N SER A 87 10.81 -10.00 6.83
CA SER A 87 12.20 -10.16 7.23
C SER A 87 12.34 -11.62 7.62
N THR A 88 13.08 -12.42 6.84
CA THR A 88 13.48 -13.76 7.25
C THR A 88 14.02 -13.66 8.67
N PRO A 89 13.51 -14.42 9.66
CA PRO A 89 14.11 -14.39 10.99
C PRO A 89 15.59 -14.77 10.83
N PRO A 90 16.54 -14.05 11.48
CA PRO A 90 17.91 -14.52 11.53
C PRO A 90 17.90 -15.93 12.14
N ALA A 91 18.56 -16.86 11.45
CA ALA A 91 18.73 -18.24 11.88
C ALA A 91 19.55 -18.34 13.17
#